data_AF-A0A356PZ38-F1
#
_entry.id   AF-A0A356PZ38-F1
#
_cell.length_a   1.000
_cell.length_b   1.000
_cell.length_c   1.000
_cell.angle_alpha   90.00
_cell.angle_beta   90.00
_cell.angle_gamma   90.00
#
_symmetry.space_group_name_H-M   'P 1'
#
loop_
_entity.id
_entity.type
_entity.pdbx_description
1 polymer ?
#
loop_
_entity_poly.entity_id
_entity_poly.type
_entity_poly.pdbx_seq_one_letter_code
_entity_poly.pdbx_strand_id
1 'polypeptide(L)'
;MDIVWFKRDLRLYDHAPLTAALANGPVLPLYIMEPELWQQPDMSGRQFDFLKECVDELARDLAARGQPLVIRIGDAASVLAELCAAHGVQRIHAHQETWNGWTYARDRRVMGWACSAGIEFLEYQQFGVHRRMTSRRGWASRWDQLMGQPMLPAPNHLPASDVSSDVVSASWPAPRDIGIADDPCPHRQRGGRQAGLHLMSSFFETRG
;
A
#
# COMPACT_ATOMS: atom_id res chain seq x y z
N MET A 1 7.66 17.10 -4.25
CA MET A 1 7.35 16.02 -3.31
C MET A 1 6.27 15.18 -3.95
N ASP A 2 6.45 13.86 -3.94
CA ASP A 2 5.52 12.91 -4.54
C ASP A 2 4.83 12.09 -3.44
N ILE A 3 3.60 11.62 -3.67
CA ILE A 3 2.92 10.71 -2.73
C ILE A 3 3.27 9.27 -3.09
N VAL A 4 3.58 8.44 -2.07
CA VAL A 4 3.67 6.99 -2.22
C VAL A 4 2.49 6.37 -1.48
N TRP A 5 1.50 5.88 -2.24
CA TRP A 5 0.27 5.31 -1.68
C TRP A 5 0.37 3.80 -1.51
N PHE A 6 0.62 3.40 -0.26
CA PHE A 6 0.62 2.01 0.19
C PHE A 6 -0.82 1.51 0.34
N LYS A 7 -1.07 0.29 -0.14
CA LYS A 7 -2.36 -0.39 -0.07
C LYS A 7 -2.20 -1.79 0.55
N ARG A 8 -1.73 -2.75 -0.24
CA ARG A 8 -1.51 -4.17 0.16
C ARG A 8 -0.04 -4.58 0.13
N ASP A 9 0.81 -3.62 -0.13
CA ASP A 9 2.25 -3.67 -0.37
C ASP A 9 3.03 -3.11 0.82
N LEU A 10 2.59 -3.44 2.05
CA LEU A 10 3.04 -2.85 3.31
C LEU A 10 4.46 -3.27 3.72
N ARG A 11 5.45 -2.90 2.91
CA ARG A 11 6.89 -3.16 3.11
C ARG A 11 7.74 -2.11 2.39
N LEU A 12 8.99 -1.97 2.80
CA LEU A 12 9.97 -1.10 2.14
C LEU A 12 10.90 -1.80 1.14
N TYR A 13 11.03 -3.12 1.27
CA TYR A 13 11.88 -3.94 0.40
C TYR A 13 11.14 -4.27 -0.89
N ASP A 14 11.86 -4.27 -2.00
CA ASP A 14 11.31 -4.59 -3.32
C ASP A 14 10.08 -3.74 -3.67
N HIS A 15 10.18 -2.43 -3.45
CA HIS A 15 9.05 -1.51 -3.51
C HIS A 15 9.23 -0.44 -4.60
N ALA A 16 8.93 -0.80 -5.85
CA ALA A 16 9.16 0.04 -7.03
C ALA A 16 8.55 1.46 -6.96
N PRO A 17 7.31 1.68 -6.47
CA PRO A 17 6.75 3.02 -6.30
C PRO A 17 7.59 3.91 -5.37
N LEU A 18 8.14 3.32 -4.29
CA LEU A 18 8.92 4.06 -3.30
C LEU A 18 10.29 4.42 -3.87
N THR A 19 10.96 3.46 -4.50
CA THR A 19 12.24 3.69 -5.17
C THR A 19 12.13 4.75 -6.27
N ALA A 20 11.07 4.69 -7.09
CA ALA A 20 10.86 5.64 -8.17
C ALA A 20 10.54 7.05 -7.66
N ALA A 21 9.67 7.17 -6.65
CA ALA A 21 9.33 8.47 -6.07
C ALA A 21 10.54 9.13 -5.39
N LEU A 22 11.38 8.35 -4.69
CA LEU A 22 12.59 8.86 -4.05
C LEU A 22 13.65 9.37 -5.05
N ALA A 23 13.63 8.89 -6.30
CA ALA A 23 14.50 9.43 -7.35
C ALA A 23 14.13 10.87 -7.74
N ASN A 24 12.89 11.30 -7.47
CA ASN A 24 12.39 12.65 -7.76
C ASN A 24 12.52 13.62 -6.58
N GLY A 25 12.75 13.12 -5.36
CA GLY A 25 12.91 13.93 -4.15
C GLY A 25 12.18 13.36 -2.92
N PRO A 26 11.83 14.22 -1.94
CA PRO A 26 11.09 13.79 -0.76
C PRO A 26 9.72 13.20 -1.11
N VAL A 27 9.30 12.22 -0.31
CA VAL A 27 8.03 11.50 -0.49
C VAL A 27 7.12 11.68 0.72
N LEU A 28 5.81 11.63 0.49
CA LEU A 28 4.80 11.46 1.52
C LEU A 28 4.34 9.99 1.54
N PRO A 29 4.80 9.17 2.50
CA PRO A 29 4.29 7.81 2.68
C PRO A 29 2.84 7.88 3.16
N LEU A 30 1.91 7.35 2.38
CA LEU A 30 0.48 7.44 2.66
C LEU A 30 -0.16 6.06 2.72
N TYR A 31 -0.94 5.82 3.78
CA TYR A 31 -1.92 4.75 3.86
C TYR A 31 -3.31 5.36 4.02
N ILE A 32 -4.28 4.87 3.25
CA ILE A 32 -5.68 5.29 3.35
C ILE A 32 -6.49 4.11 3.84
N MET A 33 -7.07 4.26 5.03
CA MET A 33 -8.04 3.34 5.60
C MET A 33 -9.42 3.70 5.05
N GLU A 34 -10.01 2.82 4.26
CA GLU A 34 -11.26 3.08 3.53
C GLU A 34 -12.45 2.39 4.23
N PRO A 35 -13.31 3.08 5.00
CA PRO A 35 -14.37 2.43 5.76
C PRO A 35 -15.34 1.62 4.90
N GLU A 36 -15.68 2.12 3.71
CA GLU A 36 -16.56 1.42 2.75
C GLU A 36 -15.99 0.07 2.29
N LEU A 37 -14.66 -0.05 2.21
CA LEU A 37 -14.03 -1.32 1.90
C LEU A 37 -14.25 -2.32 3.03
N TRP A 38 -14.12 -1.87 4.27
CA TRP A 38 -14.26 -2.73 5.45
C TRP A 38 -15.70 -3.11 5.79
N GLN A 39 -16.66 -2.44 5.16
CA GLN A 39 -18.08 -2.81 5.18
C GLN A 39 -18.45 -3.82 4.07
N GLN A 40 -17.52 -4.22 3.21
CA GLN A 40 -17.77 -5.25 2.20
C GLN A 40 -18.01 -6.63 2.87
N PRO A 41 -18.88 -7.47 2.29
CA PRO A 41 -19.31 -8.73 2.92
C PRO A 41 -18.21 -9.79 3.05
N ASP A 42 -17.09 -9.63 2.33
CA ASP A 42 -15.92 -10.51 2.35
C ASP A 42 -14.86 -10.09 3.39
N MET A 43 -15.17 -9.10 4.23
CA MET A 43 -14.28 -8.58 5.27
C MET A 43 -14.56 -9.17 6.65
N SER A 44 -13.51 -9.29 7.46
CA SER A 44 -13.56 -9.89 8.79
C SER A 44 -12.65 -9.17 9.79
N GLY A 45 -12.99 -9.27 11.08
CA GLY A 45 -12.17 -8.70 12.17
C GLY A 45 -10.75 -9.25 12.19
N ARG A 46 -10.55 -10.55 11.89
CA ARG A 46 -9.18 -11.12 11.82
C ARG A 46 -8.32 -10.52 10.70
N GLN A 47 -8.92 -10.19 9.55
CA GLN A 47 -8.20 -9.52 8.46
C GLN A 47 -7.86 -8.07 8.83
N PHE A 48 -8.77 -7.41 9.55
CA PHE A 48 -8.56 -6.05 10.03
C PHE A 48 -7.40 -5.97 11.02
N ASP A 49 -7.37 -6.88 11.99
CA ASP A 49 -6.28 -6.96 12.96
C ASP A 49 -4.94 -7.28 12.28
N PHE A 50 -4.93 -8.22 11.33
CA PHE A 50 -3.74 -8.56 10.56
C PHE A 50 -3.22 -7.34 9.77
N LEU A 51 -4.12 -6.61 9.12
CA LEU A 51 -3.76 -5.39 8.39
C LEU A 51 -3.17 -4.35 9.35
N LYS A 52 -3.81 -4.12 10.50
CA LYS A 52 -3.34 -3.15 11.49
C LYS A 52 -1.91 -3.47 11.91
N GLU A 53 -1.60 -4.74 12.19
CA GLU A 53 -0.25 -5.17 12.55
C GLU A 53 0.77 -4.91 11.44
N CYS A 54 0.40 -5.11 10.16
CA CYS A 54 1.24 -4.76 9.02
C CYS A 54 1.48 -3.24 8.92
N VAL A 55 0.44 -2.43 9.11
CA VAL A 55 0.53 -0.96 9.05
C VAL A 55 1.39 -0.43 10.21
N ASP A 56 1.23 -0.96 11.42
CA ASP A 56 2.02 -0.58 12.59
C ASP A 56 3.51 -0.94 12.41
N GLU A 57 3.84 -2.05 11.74
CA GLU A 57 5.23 -2.37 11.37
C GLU A 57 5.77 -1.44 10.30
N LEU A 58 5.02 -1.19 9.23
CA LEU A 58 5.41 -0.25 8.17
C LEU A 58 5.65 1.16 8.72
N ALA A 59 4.77 1.65 9.61
CA ALA A 59 4.89 2.96 10.22
C ALA A 59 6.17 3.10 11.05
N ARG A 60 6.52 2.07 11.84
CA ARG A 60 7.79 2.02 12.59
C ARG A 60 8.99 2.01 11.66
N ASP A 61 8.96 1.20 10.61
CA ASP A 61 10.04 1.07 9.64
C ASP A 61 10.31 2.37 8.87
N LEU A 62 9.25 3.08 8.49
CA LEU A 62 9.31 4.39 7.83
C LEU A 62 9.86 5.46 8.79
N ALA A 63 9.32 5.55 10.01
CA ALA A 63 9.74 6.52 11.01
C ALA A 63 11.23 6.37 11.37
N ALA A 64 11.70 5.12 11.51
CA ALA A 64 13.11 4.82 11.75
C ALA A 64 14.06 5.29 10.62
N ARG A 65 13.51 5.58 9.43
CA ARG A 65 14.25 6.07 8.25
C ARG A 65 14.05 7.56 7.98
N GLY A 66 13.31 8.27 8.84
CA GLY A 66 13.19 9.73 8.79
C GLY A 66 11.87 10.29 8.28
N GLN A 67 10.92 9.44 7.87
CA GLN A 67 9.59 9.88 7.43
C GLN A 67 8.50 9.02 8.08
N PRO A 68 7.51 9.58 8.80
CA PRO A 68 6.41 8.80 9.34
C PRO A 68 5.47 8.31 8.23
N LEU A 69 4.70 7.26 8.53
CA LEU A 69 3.54 6.90 7.71
C LEU A 69 2.38 7.84 8.02
N VAL A 70 1.88 8.53 7.01
CA VAL A 70 0.63 9.29 7.10
C VAL A 70 -0.55 8.33 6.95
N ILE A 71 -1.44 8.31 7.93
CA ILE A 71 -2.68 7.53 7.89
C ILE A 71 -3.86 8.47 7.72
N ARG A 72 -4.68 8.24 6.70
CA ARG A 72 -5.95 8.94 6.48
C ARG A 72 -7.11 7.97 6.48
N ILE A 73 -8.31 8.46 6.80
CA ILE A 73 -9.54 7.67 6.81
C ILE A 73 -10.53 8.32 5.85
N GLY A 74 -11.08 7.56 4.91
CA GLY A 74 -12.11 8.06 3.99
C GLY A 74 -12.04 7.44 2.60
N ASP A 75 -12.74 8.06 1.64
CA ASP A 75 -12.64 7.71 0.22
C ASP A 75 -11.28 8.13 -0.36
N ALA A 76 -10.61 7.19 -1.05
CA ALA A 76 -9.26 7.41 -1.55
C ALA A 76 -9.15 8.58 -2.53
N ALA A 77 -10.12 8.78 -3.43
CA ALA A 77 -10.07 9.87 -4.39
C ALA A 77 -10.20 11.23 -3.70
N SER A 78 -11.10 11.32 -2.71
CA SER A 78 -11.32 12.53 -1.92
C SER A 78 -10.08 12.88 -1.07
N VAL A 79 -9.51 11.89 -0.36
CA VAL A 79 -8.31 12.09 0.46
C VAL A 79 -7.10 12.50 -0.39
N LEU A 80 -6.89 11.84 -1.54
CA LEU A 80 -5.80 12.20 -2.45
C LEU A 80 -6.01 13.60 -3.03
N ALA A 81 -7.26 13.98 -3.36
CA ALA A 81 -7.57 15.32 -3.85
C ALA A 81 -7.24 16.40 -2.82
N GLU A 82 -7.63 16.20 -1.57
CA GLU A 82 -7.32 17.11 -0.47
C GLU A 82 -5.80 17.26 -0.28
N LEU A 83 -5.06 16.15 -0.24
CA LEU A 83 -3.61 16.16 -0.06
C LEU A 83 -2.88 16.82 -1.24
N CYS A 84 -3.30 16.52 -2.46
CA CYS A 84 -2.72 17.14 -3.66
C CYS A 84 -2.96 18.65 -3.69
N ALA A 85 -4.18 19.09 -3.39
CA ALA A 85 -4.54 20.51 -3.36
C ALA A 85 -3.81 21.27 -2.25
N ALA A 86 -3.74 20.70 -1.04
CA ALA A 86 -3.13 21.35 0.12
C ALA A 86 -1.60 21.52 -0.01
N HIS A 87 -0.93 20.61 -0.72
CA HIS A 87 0.53 20.54 -0.75
C HIS A 87 1.15 20.67 -2.15
N GLY A 88 0.35 20.98 -3.16
CA GLY A 88 0.81 21.13 -4.55
C GLY A 88 1.47 19.87 -5.13
N VAL A 89 1.04 18.69 -4.68
CA VAL A 89 1.56 17.41 -5.18
C VAL A 89 1.08 17.20 -6.61
N GLN A 90 2.01 16.80 -7.49
CA GLN A 90 1.72 16.56 -8.91
C GLN A 90 1.79 15.08 -9.29
N ARG A 91 2.38 14.23 -8.44
CA ARG A 91 2.58 12.80 -8.72
C ARG A 91 2.18 11.91 -7.55
N ILE A 92 1.53 10.81 -7.88
CA ILE A 92 1.18 9.74 -6.95
C ILE A 92 1.73 8.43 -7.51
N HIS A 93 2.53 7.74 -6.71
CA HIS A 93 3.10 6.45 -7.04
C HIS A 93 2.43 5.36 -6.22
N ALA A 94 2.03 4.26 -6.85
CA ALA A 94 1.42 3.14 -6.15
C ALA A 94 1.65 1.82 -6.90
N HIS A 95 1.68 0.69 -6.19
CA HIS A 95 1.58 -0.59 -6.90
C HIS A 95 0.17 -0.79 -7.45
N GLN A 96 0.07 -1.51 -8.56
CA GLN A 96 -1.19 -2.05 -9.06
C GLN A 96 -1.80 -2.99 -8.02
N GLU A 97 -3.10 -2.86 -7.77
CA GLU A 97 -3.80 -3.78 -6.89
C GLU A 97 -4.54 -4.86 -7.69
N THR A 98 -4.32 -6.12 -7.31
CA THR A 98 -5.02 -7.29 -7.85
C THR A 98 -5.75 -8.00 -6.73
N TRP A 99 -6.99 -7.61 -6.47
CA TRP A 99 -7.82 -8.21 -5.44
C TRP A 99 -9.28 -8.34 -5.89
N ASN A 100 -10.23 -7.58 -5.34
CA ASN A 100 -11.65 -7.72 -5.63
C ASN A 100 -12.19 -6.58 -6.53
N GLY A 101 -13.47 -6.69 -6.89
CA GLY A 101 -14.13 -5.70 -7.77
C GLY A 101 -14.25 -4.31 -7.14
N TRP A 102 -14.33 -4.22 -5.81
CA TRP A 102 -14.42 -2.95 -5.09
C TRP A 102 -13.12 -2.15 -5.25
N THR A 103 -11.96 -2.77 -4.98
CA THR A 103 -10.68 -2.07 -5.10
C THR A 103 -10.34 -1.72 -6.54
N TYR A 104 -10.77 -2.55 -7.50
CA TYR A 104 -10.69 -2.22 -8.92
C TYR A 104 -11.53 -0.98 -9.29
N ALA A 105 -12.77 -0.88 -8.81
CA ALA A 105 -13.62 0.28 -9.05
C ALA A 105 -13.03 1.55 -8.41
N ARG A 106 -12.50 1.42 -7.19
CA ARG A 106 -11.81 2.48 -6.46
C ARG A 106 -10.58 3.00 -7.20
N ASP A 107 -9.72 2.12 -7.71
CA ASP A 107 -8.58 2.52 -8.56
C ASP A 107 -9.03 3.27 -9.82
N ARG A 108 -10.13 2.83 -10.46
CA ARG A 108 -10.69 3.53 -11.62
C ARG A 108 -11.20 4.94 -11.27
N ARG A 109 -11.84 5.12 -10.11
CA ARG A 109 -12.25 6.45 -9.64
C ARG A 109 -11.04 7.35 -9.42
N VAL A 110 -10.00 6.86 -8.74
CA VAL A 110 -8.75 7.59 -8.50
C VAL A 110 -8.07 7.97 -9.82
N MET A 111 -7.92 7.04 -10.76
CA MET A 111 -7.34 7.33 -12.08
C MET A 111 -8.14 8.38 -12.87
N GLY A 112 -9.47 8.27 -12.85
CA GLY A 112 -10.35 9.23 -13.51
C GLY A 112 -10.22 10.63 -12.93
N TRP A 113 -10.22 10.73 -11.59
CA TRP A 113 -9.98 11.98 -10.88
C TRP A 113 -8.59 12.55 -11.19
N ALA A 114 -7.53 11.76 -11.03
CA ALA A 114 -6.15 12.20 -11.23
C ALA A 114 -5.95 12.77 -12.65
N CYS A 115 -6.49 12.09 -13.67
CA CYS A 115 -6.49 12.57 -15.04
C CYS A 115 -7.20 13.93 -15.18
N SER A 116 -8.38 14.10 -14.60
CA SER A 116 -9.13 15.36 -14.66
C SER A 116 -8.43 16.52 -13.92
N ALA A 117 -7.67 16.20 -12.87
CA ALA A 117 -6.97 17.17 -12.04
C ALA A 117 -5.53 17.47 -12.51
N GLY A 118 -5.06 16.83 -13.60
CA GLY A 118 -3.68 16.97 -14.08
C GLY A 118 -2.63 16.35 -13.14
N ILE A 119 -3.04 15.39 -12.31
CA ILE A 119 -2.15 14.63 -11.40
C ILE A 119 -1.65 13.39 -12.12
N GLU A 120 -0.33 13.19 -12.14
CA GLU A 120 0.30 12.01 -12.70
C GLU A 120 0.15 10.82 -11.73
N PHE A 121 -0.66 9.82 -12.12
CA PHE A 121 -0.84 8.59 -11.35
C PHE A 121 -0.03 7.44 -11.96
N LEU A 122 1.04 7.04 -11.26
CA LEU A 122 2.02 6.06 -11.71
C LEU A 122 1.79 4.71 -11.01
N GLU A 123 1.30 3.72 -11.77
CA GLU A 123 1.07 2.36 -11.29
C GLU A 123 2.21 1.40 -11.65
N TYR A 124 2.75 0.70 -10.65
CA TYR A 124 3.85 -0.27 -10.81
C TYR A 124 3.34 -1.70 -10.65
N GLN A 125 3.72 -2.60 -11.55
CA GLN A 125 3.40 -4.02 -11.42
C GLN A 125 4.30 -4.65 -10.35
N GLN A 126 3.70 -5.38 -9.42
CA GLN A 126 4.42 -6.09 -8.35
C GLN A 126 4.45 -7.61 -8.53
N PHE A 127 3.38 -8.16 -9.10
CA PHE A 127 3.17 -9.61 -9.18
C PHE A 127 3.14 -10.08 -10.63
N GLY A 128 3.31 -11.39 -10.81
CA GLY A 128 3.17 -12.06 -12.11
C GLY A 128 1.77 -11.99 -12.75
N VAL A 129 0.81 -11.33 -12.10
CA VAL A 129 -0.51 -11.07 -12.63
C VAL A 129 -0.46 -9.86 -13.56
N HIS A 130 -0.62 -10.12 -14.85
CA HIS A 130 -0.70 -9.10 -15.88
C HIS A 130 -2.16 -8.70 -16.10
N ARG A 131 -2.52 -7.48 -15.68
CA ARG A 131 -3.89 -6.95 -15.85
C ARG A 131 -4.22 -6.73 -17.33
N ARG A 132 -5.50 -6.86 -17.70
CA ARG A 132 -6.04 -6.58 -19.04
C ARG A 132 -5.49 -7.46 -20.17
N MET A 133 -4.96 -8.65 -19.87
CA MET A 133 -4.59 -9.62 -20.91
C MET A 133 -5.85 -10.23 -21.57
N THR A 134 -5.90 -10.22 -22.90
CA THR A 134 -6.96 -10.88 -23.70
C THR A 134 -6.62 -12.33 -24.04
N SER A 135 -5.38 -12.78 -23.76
CA SER A 135 -4.89 -14.14 -24.01
C SER A 135 -3.79 -14.50 -23.01
N ARG A 136 -3.66 -15.80 -22.69
CA ARG A 136 -2.54 -16.32 -21.87
C ARG A 136 -1.25 -16.51 -22.67
N ARG A 137 -1.28 -16.38 -24.00
CA ARG A 137 -0.10 -16.54 -24.83
C ARG A 137 0.99 -15.54 -24.40
N GLY A 138 2.20 -16.03 -24.16
CA GLY A 138 3.32 -15.21 -23.72
C GLY A 138 3.31 -14.82 -22.24
N TRP A 139 2.30 -15.26 -21.45
CA TRP A 139 2.25 -14.96 -20.02
C TRP A 139 3.47 -15.51 -19.27
N ALA A 140 3.87 -16.76 -19.55
CA ALA A 140 5.00 -17.41 -18.87
C ALA A 140 6.30 -16.63 -19.09
N SER A 141 6.63 -16.28 -20.33
CA SER A 141 7.83 -15.48 -20.64
C SER A 141 7.84 -14.11 -19.96
N ARG A 142 6.68 -13.44 -19.87
CA ARG A 142 6.57 -12.16 -19.15
C ARG A 142 6.71 -12.35 -17.64
N TRP A 143 6.17 -13.44 -17.12
CA TRP A 143 6.31 -13.83 -15.72
C TRP A 143 7.79 -14.09 -15.38
N ASP A 144 8.49 -14.87 -16.20
CA ASP A 144 9.92 -15.17 -16.03
C ASP A 144 10.75 -13.89 -16.07
N GLN A 145 10.45 -13.00 -17.02
CA GLN A 145 11.11 -11.71 -17.12
C GLN A 145 10.90 -10.86 -15.86
N LEU A 146 9.71 -10.85 -15.27
CA LEU A 146 9.41 -10.10 -14.05
C LEU A 146 10.11 -10.73 -12.84
N MET A 147 10.03 -12.04 -12.66
CA MET A 147 10.63 -12.75 -11.52
C MET A 147 12.17 -12.78 -11.59
N GLY A 148 12.74 -12.64 -12.79
CA GLY A 148 14.18 -12.51 -12.98
C GLY A 148 14.74 -11.11 -12.71
N GLN A 149 13.90 -10.11 -12.40
CA GLN A 149 14.38 -8.77 -12.07
C GLN A 149 15.11 -8.76 -10.72
N PRO A 150 16.17 -7.94 -10.57
CA PRO A 150 16.83 -7.78 -9.29
C PRO A 150 15.87 -7.15 -8.28
N MET A 151 15.90 -7.67 -7.06
CA MET A 151 15.12 -7.14 -5.95
C MET A 151 15.60 -5.72 -5.60
N LEU A 152 14.66 -4.78 -5.46
CA LEU A 152 15.00 -3.42 -5.05
C LEU A 152 15.33 -3.37 -3.54
N PRO A 153 16.46 -2.78 -3.13
CA PRO A 153 16.77 -2.64 -1.71
C PRO A 153 15.80 -1.65 -1.04
N ALA A 154 15.52 -1.86 0.25
CA ALA A 154 14.84 -0.85 1.03
C ALA A 154 15.73 0.39 1.17
N PRO A 155 15.18 1.61 1.13
CA PRO A 155 15.96 2.82 1.35
C PRO A 155 16.52 2.84 2.79
N ASN A 156 17.76 3.30 2.94
CA ASN A 156 18.38 3.48 4.26
C ASN A 156 17.93 4.76 4.94
N HIS A 157 17.51 5.76 4.16
CA HIS A 157 17.07 7.06 4.64
C HIS A 157 16.00 7.63 3.71
N LEU A 158 15.02 8.32 4.28
CA LEU A 158 13.95 9.02 3.58
C LEU A 158 14.14 10.52 3.81
N PRO A 159 14.39 11.31 2.75
CA PRO A 159 14.58 12.76 2.88
C PRO A 159 13.38 13.41 3.58
N ALA A 160 13.64 14.31 4.53
CA ALA A 160 12.62 15.08 5.23
C ALA A 160 11.75 15.89 4.25
N SER A 161 10.51 16.15 4.65
CA SER A 161 9.55 16.95 3.91
C SER A 161 8.74 17.74 4.93
N ASP A 162 8.70 19.05 4.80
CA ASP A 162 7.96 19.95 5.70
C ASP A 162 6.46 19.59 5.76
N VAL A 163 5.94 19.02 4.67
CA VAL A 163 4.55 18.56 4.58
C VAL A 163 4.28 17.39 5.51
N SER A 164 5.22 16.46 5.71
CA SER A 164 4.96 15.29 6.55
C SER A 164 4.82 15.66 8.03
N SER A 165 5.42 16.76 8.47
CA SER A 165 5.21 17.29 9.82
C SER A 165 3.86 18.00 9.98
N ASP A 166 3.34 18.59 8.91
CA ASP A 166 2.07 19.34 8.93
C ASP A 166 0.84 18.42 8.81
N VAL A 167 1.01 17.25 8.19
CA VAL A 167 -0.08 16.29 8.03
C VAL A 167 -0.23 15.41 9.27
N VAL A 168 -1.28 15.69 10.05
CA VAL A 168 -1.64 14.87 11.22
C VAL A 168 -2.22 13.53 10.76
N SER A 169 -1.57 12.43 11.15
CA SER A 169 -2.11 11.08 10.97
C SER A 169 -3.37 10.88 11.81
N ALA A 170 -4.41 10.33 11.19
CA ALA A 170 -5.60 9.88 11.89
C ALA A 170 -5.25 8.73 12.85
N SER A 171 -5.92 8.69 14.00
CA SER A 171 -5.88 7.50 14.87
C SER A 171 -6.57 6.33 14.17
N TRP A 172 -5.98 5.14 14.26
CA TRP A 172 -6.58 3.94 13.71
C TRP A 172 -7.96 3.68 14.34
N PRO A 173 -9.04 3.49 13.56
CA PRO A 173 -10.39 3.38 14.10
C PRO A 173 -10.55 2.06 14.87
N ALA A 174 -11.44 2.04 15.87
CA ALA A 174 -11.85 0.78 16.46
C ALA A 174 -12.67 -0.03 15.43
N PRO A 175 -12.56 -1.37 15.38
CA PRO A 175 -13.30 -2.18 14.41
C PRO A 175 -14.81 -1.89 14.38
N ARG A 176 -15.39 -1.69 15.57
CA ARG A 176 -16.83 -1.41 15.74
C ARG A 176 -17.26 -0.07 15.14
N ASP A 177 -16.39 0.93 15.11
CA ASP A 177 -16.70 2.27 14.58
C ASP A 177 -16.89 2.27 13.07
N ILE A 178 -16.37 1.24 12.39
CA ILE A 178 -16.43 1.06 10.94
C ILE A 178 -17.29 -0.16 10.54
N GLY A 179 -18.06 -0.70 11.47
CA GLY A 179 -19.03 -1.77 11.20
C GLY A 179 -18.43 -3.18 11.12
N ILE A 180 -17.20 -3.38 11.58
CA ILE A 180 -16.58 -4.71 11.65
C ILE A 180 -17.04 -5.40 12.93
N ALA A 181 -17.59 -6.60 12.79
CA ALA A 181 -17.98 -7.44 13.91
C ALA A 181 -16.76 -8.00 14.66
N ASP A 182 -16.90 -8.23 15.96
CA ASP A 182 -15.91 -8.96 16.74
C ASP A 182 -15.72 -10.36 16.16
N ASP A 183 -14.46 -10.72 15.88
CA ASP A 183 -14.08 -11.99 15.27
C ASP A 183 -12.89 -12.60 16.03
N PRO A 184 -13.12 -13.11 17.26
CA PRO A 184 -12.05 -13.63 18.09
C PRO A 184 -11.38 -14.84 17.43
N CYS A 185 -10.12 -14.70 17.07
CA CYS A 185 -9.31 -15.76 16.48
C CYS A 185 -7.94 -15.84 17.19
N PRO A 186 -7.85 -16.48 18.37
CA PRO A 186 -6.65 -16.43 19.23
C PRO A 186 -5.37 -16.95 18.57
N HIS A 187 -5.50 -17.89 17.62
CA HIS A 187 -4.39 -18.52 16.91
C HIS A 187 -4.21 -18.00 15.48
N ARG A 188 -4.77 -16.82 15.16
CA ARG A 188 -4.57 -16.21 13.85
C ARG A 188 -3.08 -15.94 13.60
N GLN A 189 -2.69 -16.01 12.33
CA GLN A 189 -1.37 -15.50 11.95
C GLN A 189 -1.29 -14.00 12.25
N ARG A 190 -0.10 -13.57 12.67
CA ARG A 190 0.20 -12.16 12.92
C ARG A 190 0.60 -11.48 11.61
N GLY A 191 0.17 -10.24 11.44
CA GLY A 191 0.63 -9.36 10.37
C GLY A 191 2.07 -8.89 10.58
N GLY A 192 2.60 -8.21 9.57
CA GLY A 192 3.95 -7.68 9.56
C GLY A 192 4.90 -8.47 8.67
N ARG A 193 5.89 -7.78 8.09
CA ARG A 193 6.89 -8.39 7.22
C ARG A 193 7.81 -9.32 8.02
N GLN A 194 8.16 -8.96 9.25
CA GLN A 194 8.99 -9.82 10.11
C GLN A 194 8.34 -11.18 10.35
N ALA A 195 7.05 -11.21 10.69
CA ALA A 195 6.29 -12.45 10.83
C ALA A 195 6.24 -13.25 9.52
N GLY A 196 6.02 -12.56 8.39
CA GLY A 196 6.04 -13.17 7.06
C GLY A 196 7.39 -13.82 6.72
N LEU A 197 8.51 -13.15 6.98
CA LEU A 197 9.85 -13.70 6.76
C LEU A 197 10.13 -14.90 7.66
N HIS A 198 9.78 -14.82 8.94
CA HIS A 198 9.97 -15.96 9.85
C HIS A 198 9.17 -17.19 9.38
N LEU A 199 7.93 -16.98 8.93
CA LEU A 199 7.12 -18.05 8.35
C LEU A 199 7.75 -18.63 7.08
N MET A 200 8.27 -17.76 6.20
CA MET A 200 8.96 -18.16 4.97
C MET A 200 10.21 -19.00 5.28
N SER A 201 11.10 -18.51 6.15
CA SER A 201 12.30 -19.26 6.58
C SER A 201 11.94 -20.61 7.18
N SER A 202 10.99 -20.64 8.13
CA SER A 202 10.54 -21.91 8.73
C SER A 202 9.99 -22.89 7.70
N PHE A 203 9.33 -22.40 6.65
CA PHE A 203 8.81 -23.26 5.58
C PHE A 203 9.98 -23.91 4.82
N PHE A 204 10.90 -23.11 4.28
CA PHE A 204 12.01 -23.61 3.47
C PHE A 204 13.02 -24.45 4.25
N GLU A 205 13.22 -24.16 5.53
CA GLU A 205 14.23 -24.85 6.33
C GLU A 205 13.71 -26.14 6.97
N THR A 206 12.40 -26.24 7.23
CA THR A 206 11.88 -27.34 8.07
C THR A 206 10.64 -28.06 7.54
N ARG A 207 9.89 -27.49 6.59
CA ARG A 207 8.58 -28.05 6.14
C ARG A 207 8.46 -28.34 4.64
N GLY A 208 9.28 -27.69 3.81
CA GLY A 208 9.22 -27.71 2.35
C GLY A 208 10.15 -28.70 1.67
#